data_AF-A0A127SUJ3-F1
#
_entry.id   AF-A0A127SUJ3-F1
#
_cell.length_a   1.000
_cell.length_b   1.000
_cell.length_c   1.000
_cell.angle_alpha   90.00
_cell.angle_beta   90.00
_cell.angle_gamma   90.00
#
_symmetry.space_group_name_H-M   'P 1'
#
loop_
_entity.id
_entity.type
_entity.pdbx_description
1 polymer ?
#
loop_
_entity_poly.entity_id
_entity_poly.type
_entity_poly.pdbx_seq_one_letter_code
_entity_poly.pdbx_strand_id
1 'polypeptide(L)'
;MDMTVPPSLIAFALDMVEADKVVSPEFKQAGHKVIIVKATRDEFEMPVIDTLTANFNKVYELIHAGKVASAKTVGVGGIASAISKMTLGEQLGFAFADGFDTKELFACDYGTIILELNEDVDLNEFVGAYELGSVIADKAIICGDVKISLDEIETAYTQPLEQIFPTHVRKSTGETKQSELYTATSIAKAPTSFAKPRIFIPVFPGTNCEYDTAKAFNRAGGQAETLVIKNLTPSMVEESVE
;
A
#
# COMPACT_ATOMS: atom_id res chain seq x y z
N MET A 1 39.10 4.87 -13.39
CA MET A 1 38.21 5.64 -12.49
C MET A 1 37.98 4.76 -11.28
N ASP A 2 38.51 5.16 -10.12
CA ASP A 2 38.15 4.52 -8.86
C ASP A 2 36.69 4.88 -8.55
N MET A 3 35.80 3.90 -8.58
CA MET A 3 34.41 4.07 -8.15
C MET A 3 34.37 3.80 -6.64
N THR A 4 34.29 4.85 -5.85
CA THR A 4 34.05 4.72 -4.40
C THR A 4 32.55 4.67 -4.15
N VAL A 5 32.11 3.68 -3.37
CA VAL A 5 30.71 3.57 -2.95
C VAL A 5 30.42 4.71 -1.97
N PRO A 6 29.37 5.52 -2.17
CA PRO A 6 28.97 6.53 -1.20
C PRO A 6 28.70 5.88 0.16
N PRO A 7 29.10 6.51 1.28
CA PRO A 7 28.67 6.08 2.61
C PRO A 7 27.14 5.94 2.64
N SER A 8 26.66 4.72 2.87
CA SER A 8 25.24 4.37 2.77
C SER A 8 24.73 3.94 4.13
N LEU A 9 23.76 4.68 4.67
CA LEU A 9 23.03 4.31 5.88
C LEU A 9 21.68 3.72 5.48
N ILE A 10 21.44 2.48 5.89
CA ILE A 10 20.16 1.81 5.71
C ILE A 10 19.58 1.57 7.10
N ALA A 11 18.41 2.15 7.36
CA ALA A 11 17.71 2.05 8.63
C ALA A 11 16.37 1.32 8.43
N PHE A 12 16.04 0.43 9.38
CA PHE A 12 14.77 -0.28 9.44
C PHE A 12 14.10 0.03 10.77
N ALA A 13 12.82 0.39 10.72
CA ALA A 13 11.98 0.57 11.90
C ALA A 13 10.91 -0.53 11.92
N LEU A 14 10.61 -1.06 13.10
CA LEU A 14 9.60 -2.09 13.32
C LEU A 14 8.66 -1.64 14.43
N ASP A 15 7.36 -1.76 14.20
CA ASP A 15 6.32 -1.53 15.19
C ASP A 15 5.12 -2.46 14.93
N MET A 16 4.19 -2.55 15.88
CA MET A 16 2.95 -3.32 15.78
C MET A 16 1.75 -2.40 15.60
N VAL A 17 0.81 -2.81 14.75
CA VAL A 17 -0.46 -2.10 14.54
C VAL A 17 -1.58 -3.10 14.29
N GLU A 18 -2.81 -2.75 14.67
CA GLU A 18 -4.00 -3.50 14.29
C GLU A 18 -4.20 -3.41 12.76
N ALA A 19 -4.44 -4.55 12.10
CA ALA A 19 -4.43 -4.62 10.64
C ALA A 19 -5.50 -3.74 9.97
N ASP A 20 -6.63 -3.51 10.64
CA ASP A 20 -7.72 -2.64 10.20
C ASP A 20 -7.46 -1.14 10.44
N LYS A 21 -6.37 -0.80 11.14
CA LYS A 21 -5.89 0.57 11.34
C LYS A 21 -4.78 0.96 10.37
N VAL A 22 -4.40 0.07 9.45
CA VAL A 22 -3.43 0.36 8.39
C VAL A 22 -4.10 1.15 7.27
N VAL A 23 -3.56 2.32 6.96
CA VAL A 23 -3.95 3.13 5.79
C VAL A 23 -2.97 2.93 4.65
N SER A 24 -3.48 2.68 3.46
CA SER A 24 -2.68 2.59 2.23
C SER A 24 -2.61 3.95 1.52
N PRO A 25 -1.64 4.17 0.62
CA PRO A 25 -1.36 5.50 0.10
C PRO A 25 -2.24 5.97 -1.05
N GLU A 26 -2.93 5.09 -1.75
CA GLU A 26 -3.77 5.46 -2.89
C GLU A 26 -5.05 6.18 -2.46
N PHE A 27 -5.48 7.15 -3.26
CA PHE A 27 -6.69 7.91 -2.97
C PHE A 27 -7.92 7.01 -2.95
N LYS A 28 -8.85 7.28 -2.03
CA LYS A 28 -10.02 6.43 -1.76
C LYS A 28 -11.30 6.96 -2.37
N GLN A 29 -11.52 8.28 -2.36
CA GLN A 29 -12.80 8.83 -2.78
C GLN A 29 -12.70 10.23 -3.36
N ALA A 30 -13.34 10.44 -4.52
CA ALA A 30 -13.51 11.77 -5.09
C ALA A 30 -14.30 12.69 -4.15
N GLY A 31 -13.90 13.96 -4.08
CA GLY A 31 -14.45 14.98 -3.20
C GLY A 31 -13.79 15.04 -1.83
N HIS A 32 -12.94 14.08 -1.46
CA HIS A 32 -12.15 14.17 -0.25
C HIS A 32 -11.14 15.31 -0.32
N LYS A 33 -10.98 16.02 0.79
CA LYS A 33 -9.92 17.01 0.95
C LYS A 33 -8.60 16.30 1.22
N VAL A 34 -7.54 16.88 0.69
CA VAL A 34 -6.17 16.42 0.91
C VAL A 34 -5.40 17.54 1.54
N ILE A 35 -4.77 17.24 2.66
CA ILE A 35 -3.94 18.17 3.40
C ILE A 35 -2.51 17.67 3.38
N ILE A 36 -1.59 18.57 3.67
CA ILE A 36 -0.19 18.25 3.87
C ILE A 36 0.24 18.79 5.23
N VAL A 37 1.00 17.99 5.95
CA VAL A 37 1.58 18.32 7.26
C VAL A 37 3.08 18.39 7.09
N LYS A 38 3.64 19.61 6.97
CA LYS A 38 5.06 19.80 6.70
C LYS A 38 5.92 19.48 7.92
N ALA A 39 7.06 18.85 7.69
CA ALA A 39 8.10 18.76 8.70
C ALA A 39 8.75 20.13 8.88
N THR A 40 8.62 20.71 10.08
CA THR A 40 9.33 21.94 10.42
C THR A 40 10.82 21.64 10.51
N ARG A 41 11.66 22.50 9.91
CA ARG A 41 13.11 22.36 9.92
C ARG A 41 13.77 23.49 10.67
N ASP A 42 14.91 23.18 11.30
CA ASP A 42 15.76 24.19 11.91
C ASP A 42 16.74 24.81 10.90
N GLU A 43 17.62 25.67 11.40
CA GLU A 43 18.65 26.36 10.60
C GLU A 43 19.68 25.43 9.94
N PHE A 44 19.73 24.16 10.34
CA PHE A 44 20.59 23.12 9.78
C PHE A 44 19.84 22.19 8.80
N GLU A 45 18.61 22.56 8.40
CA GLU A 45 17.72 21.73 7.58
C GLU A 45 17.35 20.39 8.25
N MET A 46 17.49 20.29 9.57
CA MET A 46 17.11 19.10 10.33
C MET A 46 15.67 19.21 10.81
N PRO A 47 14.88 18.12 10.78
CA PRO A 47 13.53 18.14 11.34
C PRO A 47 13.54 18.50 12.82
N VAL A 48 12.69 19.46 13.21
CA VAL A 48 12.45 19.80 14.62
C VAL A 48 11.66 18.67 15.26
N ILE A 49 12.36 17.83 16.03
CA ILE A 49 11.86 16.54 16.53
C ILE A 49 10.57 16.68 17.34
N ASP A 50 10.50 17.65 18.26
CA ASP A 50 9.30 17.83 19.11
C ASP A 50 8.05 18.11 18.27
N THR A 51 8.17 19.00 17.28
CA THR A 51 7.09 19.33 16.34
C THR A 51 6.71 18.14 15.46
N LEU A 52 7.72 17.41 14.95
CA LEU A 52 7.51 16.24 14.11
C LEU A 52 6.76 15.14 14.88
N THR A 53 7.19 14.86 16.11
CA THR A 53 6.55 13.88 17.00
C THR A 53 5.12 14.30 17.35
N ALA A 54 4.88 15.57 17.67
CA ALA A 54 3.52 16.07 17.94
C ALA A 54 2.59 15.88 16.73
N ASN A 55 3.05 16.28 15.53
CA ASN A 55 2.30 16.07 14.30
C ASN A 55 2.03 14.58 14.03
N PHE A 56 3.03 13.70 14.19
CA PHE A 56 2.87 12.25 13.97
C PHE A 56 1.90 11.61 14.96
N ASN A 57 1.94 12.00 16.23
CA ASN A 57 0.96 11.55 17.23
C ASN A 57 -0.45 11.97 16.82
N LYS A 58 -0.61 13.20 16.32
CA LYS A 58 -1.91 13.67 15.84
C LYS A 58 -2.39 12.89 14.61
N VAL A 59 -1.52 12.62 13.64
CA VAL A 59 -1.84 11.77 12.49
C VAL A 59 -2.27 10.36 12.96
N TYR A 60 -1.55 9.77 13.91
CA TYR A 60 -1.88 8.48 14.49
C TYR A 60 -3.28 8.49 15.13
N GLU A 61 -3.62 9.49 15.94
CA GLU A 61 -4.94 9.65 16.54
C GLU A 61 -6.06 9.72 15.48
N LEU A 62 -5.85 10.50 14.43
CA LEU A 62 -6.83 10.67 13.35
C LEU A 62 -7.03 9.38 12.55
N ILE A 63 -5.97 8.63 12.28
CA ILE A 63 -6.06 7.30 11.67
C ILE A 63 -6.87 6.36 12.56
N HIS A 64 -6.61 6.34 13.87
CA HIS A 64 -7.32 5.47 14.81
C HIS A 64 -8.80 5.81 14.92
N ALA A 65 -9.13 7.11 14.82
CA ALA A 65 -10.49 7.63 14.75
C ALA A 65 -11.16 7.45 13.38
N GLY A 66 -10.47 6.92 12.37
CA GLY A 66 -11.03 6.69 11.03
C GLY A 66 -11.20 7.96 10.19
N LYS A 67 -10.52 9.06 10.55
CA LYS A 67 -10.63 10.36 9.87
C LYS A 67 -9.72 10.50 8.66
N VAL A 68 -8.72 9.62 8.54
CA VAL A 68 -7.77 9.59 7.42
C VAL A 68 -8.12 8.41 6.52
N ALA A 69 -8.34 8.67 5.24
CA ALA A 69 -8.67 7.67 4.23
C ALA A 69 -7.40 7.02 3.64
N SER A 70 -6.39 7.85 3.35
CA SER A 70 -5.10 7.43 2.82
C SER A 70 -4.00 8.37 3.32
N ALA A 71 -2.76 7.87 3.35
CA ALA A 71 -1.60 8.65 3.79
C ALA A 71 -0.34 8.31 2.98
N LYS A 72 0.45 9.33 2.65
CA LYS A 72 1.69 9.20 1.88
C LYS A 72 2.77 10.14 2.41
N THR A 73 3.96 9.62 2.68
CA THR A 73 5.13 10.46 3.00
C THR A 73 5.71 11.10 1.74
N VAL A 74 6.23 12.33 1.86
CA VAL A 74 6.99 13.01 0.82
C VAL A 74 8.46 12.55 0.87
N GLY A 75 9.05 12.30 -0.30
CA GLY A 75 10.43 11.84 -0.45
C GLY A 75 11.02 12.30 -1.77
N VAL A 76 11.80 11.44 -2.44
CA VAL A 76 12.39 11.76 -3.74
C VAL A 76 11.31 12.12 -4.77
N GLY A 77 11.50 13.26 -5.43
CA GLY A 77 10.55 13.83 -6.40
C GLY A 77 9.44 14.68 -5.78
N GLY A 78 9.43 14.84 -4.45
CA GLY A 78 8.57 15.77 -3.73
C GLY A 78 7.08 15.41 -3.72
N ILE A 79 6.27 16.42 -3.43
CA ILE A 79 4.80 16.35 -3.39
C ILE A 79 4.25 15.88 -4.73
N ALA A 80 4.80 16.39 -5.85
CA ALA A 80 4.37 15.99 -7.18
C ALA A 80 4.49 14.47 -7.39
N SER A 81 5.65 13.89 -7.06
CA SER A 81 5.83 12.44 -7.16
C SER A 81 4.92 11.66 -6.21
N ALA A 82 4.70 12.19 -5.00
CA ALA A 82 3.82 11.58 -4.02
C ALA A 82 2.38 11.53 -4.54
N ILE A 83 1.80 12.67 -4.94
CA ILE A 83 0.45 12.78 -5.51
C ILE A 83 0.31 11.89 -6.76
N SER A 84 1.25 11.96 -7.70
CA SER A 84 1.23 11.08 -8.89
C SER A 84 1.13 9.60 -8.55
N LYS A 85 1.74 9.14 -7.45
CA LYS A 85 1.63 7.74 -7.02
C LYS A 85 0.31 7.47 -6.30
N MET A 86 -0.22 8.43 -5.55
CA MET A 86 -1.50 8.30 -4.85
C MET A 86 -2.68 8.17 -5.84
N THR A 87 -2.59 8.79 -7.02
CA THR A 87 -3.64 8.73 -8.04
C THR A 87 -3.73 7.38 -8.78
N LEU A 88 -2.65 6.60 -8.82
CA LEU A 88 -2.56 5.41 -9.69
C LEU A 88 -3.34 4.19 -9.18
N GLY A 89 -3.57 4.07 -7.86
CA GLY A 89 -4.19 2.88 -7.26
C GLY A 89 -5.66 2.70 -7.69
N GLU A 90 -6.52 3.64 -7.31
CA GLU A 90 -7.96 3.61 -7.62
C GLU A 90 -8.33 4.43 -8.87
N GLN A 91 -7.33 4.95 -9.60
CA GLN A 91 -7.52 5.75 -10.82
C GLN A 91 -8.36 7.02 -10.58
N LEU A 92 -8.17 7.65 -9.42
CA LEU A 92 -8.74 8.94 -9.04
C LEU A 92 -7.73 10.05 -9.29
N GLY A 93 -8.19 11.17 -9.84
CA GLY A 93 -7.36 12.34 -10.08
C GLY A 93 -7.18 13.21 -8.84
N PHE A 94 -6.45 14.29 -9.03
CA PHE A 94 -6.18 15.26 -7.98
C PHE A 94 -6.20 16.70 -8.51
N ALA A 95 -6.90 17.60 -7.84
CA ALA A 95 -6.85 19.03 -8.13
C ALA A 95 -6.16 19.76 -6.98
N PHE A 96 -5.04 20.42 -7.27
CA PHE A 96 -4.36 21.28 -6.30
C PHE A 96 -5.22 22.51 -5.97
N ALA A 97 -5.22 22.92 -4.69
CA ALA A 97 -5.79 24.20 -4.28
C ALA A 97 -4.94 25.36 -4.82
N ASP A 98 -5.46 26.58 -4.87
CA ASP A 98 -4.66 27.75 -5.26
C ASP A 98 -3.65 28.15 -4.17
N GLY A 99 -2.60 28.89 -4.55
CA GLY A 99 -1.73 29.58 -3.59
C GLY A 99 -0.50 28.82 -3.08
N PHE A 100 -0.13 27.69 -3.70
CA PHE A 100 1.13 26.98 -3.39
C PHE A 100 2.29 27.44 -4.29
N ASP A 101 3.51 27.31 -3.79
CA ASP A 101 4.72 27.50 -4.60
C ASP A 101 5.01 26.22 -5.41
N THR A 102 5.01 26.35 -6.74
CA THR A 102 5.30 25.23 -7.65
C THR A 102 6.70 24.66 -7.47
N LYS A 103 7.66 25.44 -6.94
CA LYS A 103 9.00 24.94 -6.61
C LYS A 103 8.99 23.96 -5.46
N GLU A 104 8.12 24.16 -4.48
CA GLU A 104 7.99 23.25 -3.34
C GLU A 104 7.45 21.88 -3.76
N LEU A 105 6.68 21.80 -4.85
CA LEU A 105 6.13 20.53 -5.32
C LEU A 105 7.19 19.48 -5.62
N PHE A 106 8.39 19.89 -6.02
CA PHE A 106 9.48 18.99 -6.41
C PHE A 106 10.60 18.91 -5.36
N ALA A 107 10.45 19.61 -4.23
CA ALA A 107 11.40 19.55 -3.13
C ALA A 107 11.31 18.23 -2.37
N CYS A 108 12.46 17.64 -2.04
CA CYS A 108 12.54 16.41 -1.26
C CYS A 108 12.31 16.72 0.23
N ASP A 109 11.03 16.89 0.59
CA ASP A 109 10.65 17.30 1.94
C ASP A 109 10.43 16.12 2.89
N TYR A 110 11.51 15.52 3.38
CA TYR A 110 11.44 14.36 4.26
C TYR A 110 10.78 14.68 5.61
N GLY A 111 9.93 13.76 6.08
CA GLY A 111 9.13 13.92 7.30
C GLY A 111 7.76 14.53 7.05
N THR A 112 7.53 15.11 5.88
CA THR A 112 6.22 15.65 5.48
C THR A 112 5.26 14.52 5.08
N ILE A 113 4.01 14.62 5.52
CA ILE A 113 2.95 13.62 5.25
C ILE A 113 1.77 14.29 4.53
N ILE A 114 1.29 13.65 3.48
CA ILE A 114 0.06 13.99 2.77
C ILE A 114 -1.05 13.07 3.30
N LEU A 115 -2.21 13.65 3.60
CA LEU A 115 -3.36 12.94 4.18
C LEU A 115 -4.60 13.24 3.35
N GLU A 116 -5.28 12.20 2.89
CA GLU A 116 -6.66 12.30 2.41
C GLU A 116 -7.60 12.14 3.61
N LEU A 117 -8.54 13.06 3.76
CA LEU A 117 -9.43 13.10 4.92
C LEU A 117 -10.83 12.59 4.57
N ASN A 118 -11.39 11.72 5.43
CA ASN A 118 -12.79 11.27 5.35
C ASN A 118 -13.78 12.35 5.82
N GLU A 119 -13.31 13.29 6.64
CA GLU A 119 -14.09 14.41 7.16
C GLU A 119 -13.19 15.63 7.41
N ASP A 120 -13.79 16.80 7.60
CA ASP A 120 -13.03 18.01 7.91
C ASP A 120 -12.30 17.88 9.26
N VAL A 121 -11.03 18.28 9.28
CA VAL A 121 -10.17 18.31 10.47
C VAL A 121 -9.66 19.74 10.66
N ASP A 122 -9.53 20.17 11.92
CA ASP A 122 -8.96 21.47 12.25
C ASP A 122 -7.45 21.48 12.00
N LEU A 123 -7.00 22.21 10.98
CA LEU A 123 -5.60 22.31 10.61
C LEU A 123 -4.75 23.01 11.68
N ASN A 124 -5.35 23.78 12.58
CA ASN A 124 -4.64 24.44 13.67
C ASN A 124 -4.13 23.44 14.74
N GLU A 125 -4.60 22.19 14.71
CA GLU A 125 -4.09 21.12 15.56
C GLU A 125 -2.71 20.61 15.10
N PHE A 126 -2.23 21.06 13.93
CA PHE A 126 -0.92 20.74 13.40
C PHE A 126 -0.05 21.99 13.29
N VAL A 127 1.26 21.78 13.38
CA VAL A 127 2.23 22.82 13.01
C VAL A 127 2.59 22.64 11.54
N GLY A 128 2.34 23.68 10.73
CA GLY A 128 2.72 23.70 9.32
C GLY A 128 1.80 22.90 8.39
N ALA A 129 0.55 22.62 8.80
CA ALA A 129 -0.43 22.00 7.93
C ALA A 129 -1.18 23.02 7.08
N TYR A 130 -1.51 22.63 5.85
CA TYR A 130 -2.38 23.40 4.97
C TYR A 130 -3.13 22.48 4.00
N GLU A 131 -4.20 23.01 3.40
CA GLU A 131 -4.93 22.33 2.35
C GLU A 131 -4.10 22.27 1.07
N LEU A 132 -3.83 21.06 0.59
CA LEU A 132 -3.08 20.85 -0.63
C LEU A 132 -3.99 20.83 -1.86
N GLY A 133 -5.23 20.35 -1.68
CA GLY A 133 -6.20 20.22 -2.76
C GLY A 133 -7.27 19.19 -2.44
N SER A 134 -7.84 18.60 -3.49
CA SER A 134 -8.91 17.61 -3.37
C SER A 134 -8.78 16.48 -4.39
N VAL A 135 -9.24 15.30 -3.99
CA VAL A 135 -9.37 14.15 -4.89
C VAL A 135 -10.53 14.41 -5.84
N ILE A 136 -10.35 14.12 -7.13
CA ILE A 136 -11.37 14.34 -8.17
C ILE A 136 -11.65 13.04 -8.94
N ALA A 137 -12.87 12.92 -9.46
CA ALA A 137 -13.26 11.77 -10.28
C ALA A 137 -12.68 11.83 -11.71
N ASP A 138 -12.28 13.02 -12.16
CA ASP A 138 -11.59 13.19 -13.44
C ASP A 138 -10.22 12.50 -13.38
N LYS A 139 -9.86 11.76 -14.42
CA LYS A 139 -8.61 10.98 -14.46
C LYS A 139 -7.43 11.84 -14.88
N ALA A 140 -7.18 12.88 -14.09
CA ALA A 140 -6.07 13.79 -14.31
C ALA A 140 -5.59 14.44 -13.01
N ILE A 141 -4.34 14.90 -13.03
CA ILE A 141 -3.83 15.87 -12.07
C ILE A 141 -3.99 17.27 -12.64
N ILE A 142 -4.63 18.15 -11.90
CA ILE A 142 -4.88 19.56 -12.26
C ILE A 142 -4.08 20.46 -11.32
N CYS A 143 -3.20 21.27 -11.90
CA CYS A 143 -2.30 22.19 -11.21
C CYS A 143 -2.34 23.55 -11.92
N GLY A 144 -3.21 24.45 -11.47
CA GLY A 144 -3.52 25.69 -12.19
C GLY A 144 -4.06 25.37 -13.59
N ASP A 145 -3.46 25.95 -14.63
CA ASP A 145 -3.83 25.70 -16.03
C ASP A 145 -3.28 24.39 -16.60
N VAL A 146 -2.43 23.67 -15.84
CA VAL A 146 -1.82 22.42 -16.29
C VAL A 146 -2.71 21.25 -15.92
N LYS A 147 -3.02 20.41 -16.92
CA LYS A 147 -3.74 19.15 -16.76
C LYS A 147 -2.91 18.02 -17.34
N ILE A 148 -2.60 17.00 -16.53
CA ILE A 148 -1.86 15.80 -16.94
C ILE A 148 -2.74 14.59 -16.71
N SER A 149 -2.97 13.77 -17.73
CA SER A 149 -3.81 12.58 -17.59
C SER A 149 -3.13 11.49 -16.74
N LEU A 150 -3.92 10.63 -16.09
CA LEU A 150 -3.36 9.48 -15.36
C LEU A 150 -2.64 8.49 -16.27
N ASP A 151 -3.07 8.34 -17.53
CA ASP A 151 -2.40 7.47 -18.51
C ASP A 151 -0.97 7.94 -18.82
N GLU A 152 -0.77 9.27 -18.95
CA GLU A 152 0.56 9.85 -19.14
C GLU A 152 1.44 9.63 -17.91
N ILE A 153 0.88 9.77 -16.71
CA ILE A 153 1.57 9.55 -15.44
C ILE A 153 1.97 8.07 -15.29
N GLU A 154 1.05 7.15 -15.57
CA GLU A 154 1.28 5.71 -15.49
C GLU A 154 2.38 5.27 -16.47
N THR A 155 2.32 5.77 -17.71
CA THR A 155 3.34 5.51 -18.72
C THR A 155 4.71 5.99 -18.25
N ALA A 156 4.81 7.24 -17.77
CA ALA A 156 6.06 7.80 -17.28
C ALA A 156 6.60 7.06 -16.04
N TYR A 157 5.71 6.55 -15.18
CA TYR A 157 6.07 5.82 -13.96
C TYR A 157 6.59 4.39 -14.24
N THR A 158 5.98 3.70 -15.19
CA THR A 158 6.27 2.27 -15.48
C THR A 158 7.39 2.09 -16.49
N GLN A 159 7.51 2.98 -17.48
CA GLN A 159 8.50 2.91 -18.57
C GLN A 159 9.95 2.64 -18.11
N PRO A 160 10.48 3.23 -17.02
CA PRO A 160 11.88 3.03 -16.63
C PRO A 160 12.23 1.58 -16.30
N LEU A 161 11.28 0.78 -15.80
CA LEU A 161 11.52 -0.61 -15.40
C LEU A 161 10.98 -1.62 -16.42
N GLU A 162 10.20 -1.19 -17.42
CA GLU A 162 9.53 -2.09 -18.38
C GLU A 162 10.51 -2.96 -19.18
N GLN A 163 11.75 -2.50 -19.39
CA GLN A 163 12.78 -3.30 -20.07
C GLN A 163 13.26 -4.49 -19.22
N ILE A 164 13.31 -4.34 -17.89
CA ILE A 164 13.88 -5.34 -16.96
C ILE A 164 12.76 -6.18 -16.33
N PHE A 165 11.64 -5.55 -16.01
CA PHE A 165 10.45 -6.14 -15.39
C PHE A 165 9.23 -5.84 -16.26
N PRO A 166 9.06 -6.52 -17.41
CA PRO A 166 7.97 -6.26 -18.33
C PRO A 166 6.62 -6.56 -17.66
N THR A 167 5.73 -5.58 -17.69
CA THR A 167 4.35 -5.70 -17.17
C THR A 167 3.41 -6.27 -18.23
N HIS A 168 3.82 -6.24 -19.50
CA HIS A 168 3.07 -6.84 -20.60
C HIS A 168 3.58 -8.25 -20.96
N VAL A 169 2.69 -9.23 -20.90
CA VAL A 169 2.94 -10.56 -21.46
C VAL A 169 2.90 -10.50 -22.98
N ARG A 170 3.65 -11.39 -23.65
CA ARG A 170 3.46 -11.62 -25.09
C ARG A 170 1.99 -11.95 -25.34
N LYS A 171 1.31 -11.13 -26.16
CA LYS A 171 -0.05 -11.42 -26.61
C LYS A 171 -0.09 -12.82 -27.20
N SER A 172 -0.91 -13.70 -26.63
CA SER A 172 -1.11 -15.03 -27.20
C SER A 172 -1.68 -14.86 -28.60
N THR A 173 -1.11 -15.55 -29.59
CA THR A 173 -1.61 -15.54 -30.97
C THR A 173 -2.86 -16.39 -31.18
N GLY A 174 -3.35 -17.07 -30.13
CA GLY A 174 -4.59 -17.85 -30.14
C GLY A 174 -5.81 -17.04 -29.71
N GLU A 175 -6.99 -17.50 -30.12
CA GLU A 175 -8.27 -16.98 -29.63
C GLU A 175 -8.34 -17.11 -28.10
N THR A 176 -8.38 -15.98 -27.41
CA THR A 176 -8.65 -15.93 -25.97
C THR A 176 -10.15 -16.10 -25.78
N LYS A 177 -10.57 -17.24 -25.22
CA LYS A 177 -11.94 -17.35 -24.72
C LYS A 177 -12.06 -16.44 -23.50
N GLN A 178 -12.88 -15.40 -23.58
CA GLN A 178 -13.27 -14.65 -22.38
C GLN A 178 -13.91 -15.65 -21.42
N SER A 179 -13.28 -15.85 -20.27
CA SER A 179 -13.95 -16.48 -19.13
C SER A 179 -14.94 -15.46 -18.60
N GLU A 180 -16.21 -15.82 -18.52
CA GLU A 180 -17.16 -15.04 -17.73
C GLU A 180 -16.75 -15.11 -16.25
N LEU A 181 -16.78 -13.96 -15.58
CA LEU A 181 -16.56 -13.91 -14.14
C LEU A 181 -17.75 -14.57 -13.44
N TYR A 182 -17.52 -15.70 -12.78
CA TYR A 182 -18.55 -16.33 -11.97
C TYR A 182 -18.77 -15.50 -10.70
N THR A 183 -19.91 -14.82 -10.64
CA THR A 183 -20.37 -14.16 -9.42
C THR A 183 -21.23 -15.14 -8.64
N ALA A 184 -20.72 -15.65 -7.51
CA ALA A 184 -21.49 -16.50 -6.64
C ALA A 184 -22.71 -15.73 -6.09
N THR A 185 -23.92 -16.12 -6.49
CA THR A 185 -25.18 -15.49 -6.03
C THR A 185 -25.61 -15.98 -4.65
N SER A 186 -25.04 -17.10 -4.18
CA SER A 186 -25.25 -17.61 -2.84
C SER A 186 -24.06 -18.46 -2.41
N ILE A 187 -23.81 -18.50 -1.10
CA ILE A 187 -22.84 -19.40 -0.50
C ILE A 187 -23.64 -20.60 0.03
N ALA A 188 -23.44 -21.77 -0.56
CA ALA A 188 -24.02 -22.99 -0.02
C ALA A 188 -23.40 -23.29 1.35
N LYS A 189 -24.22 -23.21 2.40
CA LYS A 189 -23.84 -23.61 3.76
C LYS A 189 -24.66 -24.82 4.15
N ALA A 190 -24.01 -25.83 4.73
CA ALA A 190 -24.73 -26.92 5.36
C ALA A 190 -25.58 -26.33 6.51
N PRO A 191 -26.90 -26.60 6.58
CA PRO A 191 -27.80 -26.01 7.57
C PRO A 191 -27.46 -26.46 9.00
N THR A 192 -26.75 -27.57 9.13
CA THR A 192 -26.22 -28.10 10.39
C THR A 192 -24.88 -28.78 10.12
N SER A 193 -23.90 -28.57 11.00
CA SER A 193 -22.60 -29.25 10.97
C SER A 193 -22.42 -30.06 12.25
N PHE A 194 -22.41 -31.39 12.13
CA PHE A 194 -22.21 -32.31 13.27
C PHE A 194 -20.91 -33.12 13.15
N ALA A 195 -20.37 -33.24 11.94
CA ALA A 195 -19.11 -33.93 11.69
C ALA A 195 -17.96 -32.92 11.64
N LYS A 196 -16.81 -33.29 12.21
CA LYS A 196 -15.52 -32.63 11.95
C LYS A 196 -14.72 -33.51 11.00
N PRO A 197 -14.76 -33.27 9.67
CA PRO A 197 -13.96 -34.04 8.73
C PRO A 197 -12.49 -33.97 9.15
N ARG A 198 -11.79 -35.10 9.12
CA ARG A 198 -10.34 -35.13 9.31
C ARG A 198 -9.66 -34.85 7.97
N ILE A 199 -8.76 -33.88 7.95
CA ILE A 199 -8.01 -33.47 6.76
C ILE A 199 -6.55 -33.75 7.03
N PHE A 200 -5.93 -34.55 6.18
CA PHE A 200 -4.51 -34.83 6.24
C PHE A 200 -3.78 -33.95 5.21
N ILE A 201 -2.76 -33.22 5.67
CA ILE A 201 -1.95 -32.32 4.84
C ILE A 201 -0.50 -32.81 4.89
N PRO A 202 -0.03 -33.55 3.86
CA PRO A 202 1.38 -33.94 3.78
C PRO A 202 2.23 -32.71 3.44
N VAL A 203 3.22 -32.43 4.27
CA VAL A 203 4.16 -31.33 4.11
C VAL A 203 5.48 -31.89 3.59
N PHE A 204 5.98 -31.40 2.47
CA PHE A 204 7.26 -31.86 1.91
C PHE A 204 8.32 -30.76 2.04
N PRO A 205 9.61 -31.11 2.14
CA PRO A 205 10.67 -30.13 2.10
C PRO A 205 10.57 -29.22 0.86
N GLY A 206 10.51 -27.91 1.10
CA GLY A 206 10.38 -26.89 0.06
C GLY A 206 8.94 -26.50 -0.30
N THR A 207 7.93 -27.14 0.29
CA THR A 207 6.54 -26.68 0.19
C THR A 207 6.27 -25.55 1.20
N ASN A 208 5.27 -24.71 0.91
CA ASN A 208 4.87 -23.56 1.73
C ASN A 208 3.34 -23.43 1.75
N CYS A 209 2.81 -22.68 2.73
CA CYS A 209 1.37 -22.36 2.92
C CYS A 209 0.51 -23.50 3.53
N GLU A 210 1.11 -24.54 4.11
CA GLU A 210 0.38 -25.65 4.74
C GLU A 210 -0.32 -25.21 6.02
N TYR A 211 0.30 -24.30 6.79
CA TYR A 211 -0.33 -23.70 7.96
C TYR A 211 -1.58 -22.89 7.59
N ASP A 212 -1.53 -22.11 6.50
CA ASP A 212 -2.68 -21.35 5.99
C ASP A 212 -3.80 -22.29 5.51
N THR A 213 -3.42 -23.35 4.82
CA THR A 213 -4.34 -24.40 4.36
C THR A 213 -5.02 -25.10 5.54
N ALA A 214 -4.25 -25.51 6.55
CA ALA A 214 -4.77 -26.13 7.78
C ALA A 214 -5.72 -25.17 8.51
N LYS A 215 -5.34 -23.90 8.65
CA LYS A 215 -6.17 -22.85 9.28
C LYS A 215 -7.48 -22.64 8.51
N ALA A 216 -7.44 -22.64 7.18
CA ALA A 216 -8.64 -22.51 6.36
C ALA A 216 -9.60 -23.68 6.57
N PHE A 217 -9.11 -24.92 6.58
CA PHE A 217 -9.91 -26.11 6.86
C PHE A 217 -10.49 -26.10 8.28
N ASN A 218 -9.69 -25.74 9.29
CA ASN A 218 -10.14 -25.64 10.67
C ASN A 218 -11.23 -24.58 10.84
N ARG A 219 -11.08 -23.41 10.19
CA ARG A 219 -12.11 -22.35 10.18
C ARG A 219 -13.42 -22.81 9.52
N ALA A 220 -13.34 -23.69 8.52
CA ALA A 220 -14.49 -24.31 7.88
C ALA A 220 -15.13 -25.44 8.71
N GLY A 221 -14.61 -25.75 9.90
CA GLY A 221 -15.12 -26.79 10.81
C GLY A 221 -14.46 -28.16 10.67
N GLY A 222 -13.39 -28.27 9.86
CA GLY A 222 -12.56 -29.46 9.77
C GLY A 222 -11.59 -29.61 10.93
N GLN A 223 -10.94 -30.77 11.00
CA GLN A 223 -9.79 -31.06 11.85
C GLN A 223 -8.60 -31.38 10.94
N ALA A 224 -7.78 -30.37 10.68
CA ALA A 224 -6.58 -30.51 9.87
C ALA A 224 -5.39 -31.01 10.70
N GLU A 225 -4.71 -32.03 10.21
CA GLU A 225 -3.48 -32.61 10.74
C GLU A 225 -2.40 -32.53 9.66
N THR A 226 -1.26 -31.93 10.00
CA THR A 226 -0.09 -31.82 9.12
C THR A 226 0.95 -32.87 9.50
N LEU A 227 1.57 -33.51 8.51
CA LEU A 227 2.70 -34.41 8.72
C LEU A 227 3.84 -34.06 7.79
N VAL A 228 5.04 -33.85 8.35
CA VAL A 228 6.24 -33.57 7.56
C VAL A 228 6.83 -34.86 7.03
N ILE A 229 6.85 -35.01 5.70
CA ILE A 229 7.42 -36.14 4.99
C ILE A 229 8.89 -35.83 4.68
N LYS A 230 9.81 -36.38 5.47
CA LYS A 230 11.25 -36.23 5.27
C LYS A 230 11.70 -37.06 4.07
N ASN A 231 11.78 -36.45 2.90
CA ASN A 231 12.03 -37.14 1.62
C ASN A 231 13.50 -37.11 1.15
N LEU A 232 14.47 -36.88 2.04
CA LEU A 232 15.88 -36.80 1.67
C LEU A 232 16.49 -38.18 1.33
N THR A 233 16.06 -39.23 2.05
CA THR A 233 16.45 -40.63 1.79
C THR A 233 15.26 -41.56 2.00
N PRO A 234 15.26 -42.78 1.43
CA PRO A 234 14.18 -43.74 1.64
C PRO A 234 13.91 -44.05 3.12
N SER A 235 14.96 -44.22 3.94
CA SER A 235 14.82 -44.47 5.38
C SER A 235 14.14 -43.31 6.12
N MET A 236 14.41 -42.07 5.72
CA MET A 236 13.75 -40.90 6.32
C MET A 236 12.27 -40.80 5.95
N VAL A 237 11.85 -41.33 4.81
CA VAL A 237 10.43 -41.42 4.45
C VAL A 237 9.72 -42.42 5.35
N GLU A 238 10.35 -43.58 5.59
CA GLU A 238 9.84 -44.59 6.53
C GLU A 238 9.72 -44.02 7.95
N GLU A 239 10.77 -43.33 8.46
CA GLU A 239 10.76 -42.62 9.75
C GLU A 239 9.69 -41.51 9.85
N SER A 240 9.14 -41.04 8.72
CA SER A 240 8.12 -39.98 8.73
C SER A 240 6.72 -40.50 8.99
N VAL A 241 6.50 -41.82 8.86
CA VAL A 241 5.19 -42.47 9.02
C VAL A 241 5.14 -43.45 10.19
N GLU A 242 6.27 -43.67 10.88
CA GLU A 242 6.37 -44.33 12.20
C GLU A 242 5.99 -43.37 13.35
#